data_AF-A0A6G1RKR9-F1
#
_entry.id   AF-A0A6G1RKR9-F1
#
_cell.length_a   1.000
_cell.length_b   1.000
_cell.length_c   1.000
_cell.angle_alpha   90.00
_cell.angle_beta   90.00
_cell.angle_gamma   90.00
#
_symmetry.space_group_name_H-M   'P 1'
#
loop_
_entity.id
_entity.type
_entity.pdbx_description
1 polymer ?
#
loop_
_entity_poly.entity_id
_entity_poly.type
_entity_poly.pdbx_seq_one_letter_code
_entity_poly.pdbx_strand_id
1 'polypeptide(L)'
;SPFQKPKQKRHRCRNPNKLDINTLTGEERVPVVNKRNGKKMGGAMAPPMKDLPRWLEENPEFAVAPDWTDIVKQSGFVPESMFDRLLTGPVVREEGASRRGRRPKSEIAKAAAAAAAVASTSGINPLLM
;
A
#
# COMPACT_ATOMS: atom_id res chain seq x y z
N SER A 1 -13.86 -27.05 -21.96
CA SER A 1 -12.80 -26.42 -21.15
C SER A 1 -12.87 -24.91 -21.28
N PRO A 2 -13.18 -24.15 -20.22
CA PRO A 2 -13.15 -22.69 -20.31
C PRO A 2 -11.70 -22.22 -20.27
N PHE A 3 -11.23 -21.70 -21.40
CA PHE A 3 -9.96 -20.99 -21.51
C PHE A 3 -10.01 -19.73 -20.64
N GLN A 4 -9.37 -19.79 -19.47
CA GLN A 4 -9.15 -18.60 -18.64
C GLN A 4 -8.14 -17.70 -19.36
N LYS A 5 -8.63 -16.68 -20.07
CA LYS A 5 -7.78 -15.60 -20.60
C LYS A 5 -6.93 -15.06 -19.44
N PRO A 6 -5.59 -15.04 -19.54
CA PRO A 6 -4.77 -14.50 -18.46
C PRO A 6 -5.14 -13.03 -18.29
N LYS A 7 -5.69 -12.69 -17.12
CA LYS A 7 -6.03 -11.31 -16.77
C LYS A 7 -4.78 -10.47 -16.99
N GLN A 8 -4.84 -9.56 -17.96
CA GLN A 8 -3.76 -8.64 -18.29
C GLN A 8 -3.22 -8.05 -16.98
N LYS A 9 -1.97 -8.39 -16.66
CA LYS A 9 -1.33 -8.00 -15.40
C LYS A 9 -1.23 -6.48 -15.43
N ARG A 10 -2.19 -5.83 -14.75
CA ARG A 10 -2.28 -4.37 -14.62
C ARG A 10 -0.88 -3.82 -14.38
N HIS A 11 -0.54 -2.71 -15.02
CA HIS A 11 0.64 -1.90 -14.71
C HIS A 11 0.57 -1.42 -13.24
N ARG A 12 0.92 -2.32 -12.34
CA ARG A 12 1.00 -2.11 -10.90
C ARG A 12 2.48 -1.89 -10.61
N CYS A 13 2.81 -0.85 -9.85
CA CYS A 13 4.17 -0.67 -9.33
C CYS A 13 4.62 -1.99 -8.68
N ARG A 14 5.88 -2.35 -8.91
CA ARG A 14 6.48 -3.52 -8.26
C ARG A 14 6.54 -3.29 -6.75
N ASN A 15 6.55 -4.36 -5.97
CA ASN A 15 6.76 -4.22 -4.54
C ASN A 15 8.23 -3.83 -4.33
N PRO A 16 8.54 -2.72 -3.64
CA PRO A 16 9.92 -2.30 -3.41
C PRO A 16 10.76 -3.41 -2.74
N ASN A 17 10.16 -4.16 -1.82
CA ASN A 17 10.82 -5.27 -1.11
C ASN A 17 11.14 -6.50 -1.97
N LYS A 18 10.68 -6.54 -3.22
CA LYS A 18 10.91 -7.64 -4.16
C LYS A 18 11.58 -7.17 -5.45
N LEU A 19 12.18 -5.98 -5.44
CA LEU A 19 12.92 -5.45 -6.58
C LEU A 19 14.40 -5.78 -6.39
N ASP A 20 14.99 -6.47 -7.35
CA ASP A 20 16.41 -6.73 -7.38
C ASP A 20 17.10 -5.53 -8.06
N ILE A 21 17.89 -4.79 -7.29
CA ILE A 21 18.53 -3.53 -7.72
C ILE A 21 19.39 -3.75 -8.98
N ASN A 22 20.06 -4.89 -9.06
CA ASN A 22 20.91 -5.29 -10.19
C ASN A 22 20.13 -5.60 -11.48
N THR A 23 18.80 -5.72 -11.40
CA THR A 23 17.93 -6.04 -12.55
C THR A 23 17.08 -4.84 -12.99
N LEU A 24 17.23 -3.69 -12.33
CA LEU A 24 16.47 -2.48 -12.65
C LEU A 24 16.85 -1.99 -14.04
N THR A 25 15.86 -1.91 -14.93
CA THR A 25 16.03 -1.48 -16.31
C THR A 25 15.81 0.02 -16.50
N GLY A 26 15.28 0.69 -15.47
CA GLY A 26 14.86 2.08 -15.53
C GLY A 26 13.41 2.26 -16.00
N GLU A 27 12.75 1.21 -16.53
CA GLU A 27 11.32 1.24 -16.87
C GLU A 27 10.41 1.11 -15.64
N GLU A 28 10.97 0.73 -14.50
CA GLU A 28 10.23 0.54 -13.27
C GLU A 28 9.58 1.86 -12.83
N ARG A 29 8.27 1.79 -12.65
CA ARG A 29 7.44 2.95 -12.25
C ARG A 29 7.66 3.27 -10.77
N VAL A 30 8.20 4.45 -10.48
CA VAL A 30 8.54 4.90 -9.12
C VAL A 30 7.38 5.69 -8.52
N PRO A 31 6.76 5.25 -7.41
CA PRO A 31 5.73 6.01 -6.73
C PRO A 31 6.25 7.33 -6.18
N VAL A 32 5.49 8.39 -6.39
CA VAL A 32 5.80 9.75 -5.95
C VAL A 32 4.67 10.28 -5.06
N VAL A 33 4.98 11.23 -4.19
CA VAL A 33 4.06 11.85 -3.24
C VAL A 33 4.16 13.36 -3.41
N ASN A 34 3.03 14.04 -3.55
CA ASN A 34 3.02 15.50 -3.55
C ASN A 34 3.13 16.02 -2.11
N LYS A 35 4.13 16.87 -1.87
CA LYS A 35 4.48 17.41 -0.54
C LYS A 35 3.42 18.37 -0.01
N ARG A 36 2.68 19.05 -0.89
CA ARG A 36 1.65 20.05 -0.53
C ARG A 36 0.34 19.39 -0.11
N ASN A 37 -0.10 18.34 -0.80
CA ASN A 37 -1.40 17.72 -0.58
C ASN A 37 -1.34 16.28 0.00
N GLY A 38 -0.14 15.69 0.13
CA GLY A 38 0.07 14.32 0.62
C GLY A 38 -0.40 13.21 -0.32
N LYS A 39 -0.82 13.53 -1.55
CA LYS A 39 -1.35 12.57 -2.51
C LYS A 39 -0.22 11.71 -3.09
N LYS A 40 -0.31 10.39 -2.88
CA LYS A 40 0.59 9.39 -3.50
C LYS A 40 0.10 9.02 -4.90
N MET A 41 0.97 9.13 -5.89
CA MET A 41 0.76 8.67 -7.27
C MET A 41 1.60 7.42 -7.51
N GLY A 42 0.99 6.40 -8.11
CA GLY A 42 1.62 5.11 -8.41
C GLY A 42 0.96 4.43 -9.61
N GLY A 43 1.43 3.24 -9.96
CA GLY A 43 0.95 2.47 -11.11
C GLY A 43 1.34 3.12 -12.43
N ALA A 44 0.36 3.31 -13.32
CA ALA A 44 0.58 3.89 -14.65
C ALA A 44 0.87 5.40 -14.63
N MET A 45 0.51 6.11 -13.55
CA MET A 45 0.76 7.55 -13.42
C MET A 45 2.13 7.88 -12.81
N ALA A 46 2.84 6.87 -12.29
CA ALA A 46 4.17 7.07 -11.75
C ALA A 46 5.19 7.25 -12.88
N PRO A 47 6.19 8.14 -12.74
CA PRO A 47 7.28 8.23 -13.70
C PRO A 47 8.12 6.94 -13.71
N PRO A 48 8.71 6.57 -14.86
CA PRO A 48 9.72 5.51 -14.89
C PRO A 48 11.00 5.99 -14.19
N MET A 49 11.77 5.07 -13.62
CA MET A 49 12.97 5.38 -12.85
C MET A 49 14.05 6.11 -13.65
N LYS A 50 14.21 5.79 -14.94
CA LYS A 50 15.16 6.47 -15.84
C LYS A 50 14.82 7.94 -16.10
N ASP A 51 13.53 8.28 -16.15
CA ASP A 51 13.07 9.65 -16.38
C ASP A 51 12.72 10.36 -15.07
N LEU A 52 12.92 9.70 -13.93
CA LEU A 52 12.62 10.24 -12.61
C LEU A 52 13.38 11.56 -12.32
N PRO A 53 14.68 11.71 -12.65
CA PRO A 53 15.40 12.98 -12.42
C PRO A 53 14.72 14.15 -13.12
N ARG A 54 14.48 14.01 -14.43
CA ARG A 54 13.81 15.01 -15.25
C ARG A 54 12.39 15.28 -14.78
N TRP A 55 11.65 14.23 -14.43
CA TRP A 55 10.29 14.36 -13.94
C TRP A 55 10.22 15.14 -12.62
N LEU A 56 11.16 14.90 -11.70
CA LEU A 56 11.24 15.63 -10.44
C LEU A 56 11.59 17.10 -10.66
N GLU A 57 12.42 17.43 -11.65
CA GLU A 57 12.70 18.82 -12.06
C GLU A 57 11.44 19.54 -12.55
N GLU A 58 10.67 18.88 -13.42
CA GLU A 58 9.40 19.40 -13.94
C GLU A 58 8.31 19.51 -12.84
N ASN A 59 8.43 18.73 -11.75
CA ASN A 59 7.43 18.61 -10.69
C ASN A 59 8.04 18.88 -9.30
N PRO A 60 8.40 20.13 -8.96
CA PRO A 60 9.06 20.46 -7.68
C PRO A 60 8.19 20.22 -6.44
N GLU A 61 6.86 20.15 -6.60
CA GLU A 61 5.94 19.82 -5.51
C GLU A 61 5.94 18.33 -5.14
N PHE A 62 6.54 17.47 -5.97
CA PHE A 62 6.52 16.03 -5.78
C PHE A 62 7.87 15.50 -5.29
N ALA A 63 7.82 14.46 -4.48
CA ALA A 63 8.95 13.75 -3.93
C ALA A 63 8.79 12.24 -4.12
N VAL A 64 9.88 11.48 -4.15
CA VAL A 64 9.82 10.01 -4.21
C VAL A 64 9.23 9.46 -2.90
N ALA A 65 8.37 8.45 -2.99
CA ALA A 65 7.82 7.79 -1.82
C ALA A 65 8.91 7.16 -0.93
N PRO A 66 8.80 7.22 0.41
CA PRO A 66 9.83 6.73 1.33
C PRO A 66 10.16 5.25 1.12
N ASP A 67 9.16 4.40 0.83
CA ASP A 67 9.37 2.97 0.58
C ASP A 67 10.25 2.67 -0.65
N TRP A 68 10.52 3.66 -1.50
CA TRP A 68 11.30 3.55 -2.74
C TRP A 68 12.62 4.31 -2.70
N THR A 69 12.92 5.04 -1.62
CA THR A 69 14.11 5.89 -1.56
C THR A 69 15.38 5.08 -1.62
N ASP A 70 15.46 3.95 -0.92
CA ASP A 70 16.66 3.11 -0.89
C ASP A 70 16.94 2.49 -2.27
N ILE A 71 15.89 2.10 -2.97
CA ILE A 71 15.99 1.53 -4.33
C ILE A 71 16.49 2.60 -5.29
N VAL A 72 15.93 3.81 -5.24
CA VAL A 72 16.35 4.93 -6.10
C VAL A 72 17.79 5.36 -5.81
N LYS A 73 18.21 5.35 -4.54
CA LYS A 73 19.59 5.66 -4.15
C LYS A 73 20.58 4.62 -4.69
N GLN A 74 20.22 3.33 -4.61
CA GLN A 74 21.10 2.23 -5.01
C GLN A 74 21.03 1.90 -6.51
N SER A 75 20.01 2.36 -7.22
CA SER A 75 19.81 2.01 -8.63
C SER A 75 20.74 2.76 -9.60
N GLY A 76 21.32 3.89 -9.17
CA GLY A 76 22.22 4.69 -10.00
C GLY A 76 21.55 5.49 -11.12
N PHE A 77 20.21 5.46 -11.23
CA PHE A 77 19.46 6.24 -12.24
C PHE A 77 19.19 7.69 -11.83
N VAL A 78 19.34 8.02 -10.55
CA VAL A 78 19.12 9.37 -10.02
C VAL A 78 20.42 9.88 -9.41
N PRO A 79 20.89 11.08 -9.80
CA PRO A 79 22.11 11.65 -9.23
C PRO A 79 21.92 11.94 -7.74
N GLU A 80 22.99 11.78 -6.96
CA GLU A 80 22.96 11.99 -5.50
C GLU A 80 22.53 13.42 -5.13
N SER A 81 22.80 14.40 -5.99
CA SER A 81 22.38 15.80 -5.85
C SER A 81 20.85 15.99 -5.84
N MET A 82 20.07 15.00 -6.29
CA MET A 82 18.61 15.03 -6.24
C MET A 82 18.04 14.25 -5.05
N PHE A 83 18.87 13.67 -4.18
CA PHE A 83 18.39 12.93 -3.00
C PHE A 83 17.64 13.82 -2.00
N ASP A 84 17.81 15.14 -2.05
CA ASP A 84 16.99 16.09 -1.29
C ASP A 84 15.50 16.08 -1.69
N ARG A 85 15.19 15.59 -2.90
CA ARG A 85 13.82 15.42 -3.41
C ARG A 85 13.23 14.05 -3.09
N LEU A 86 14.02 13.13 -2.54
CA LEU A 86 13.49 11.91 -1.95
C LEU A 86 12.91 12.28 -0.58
N LEU A 87 11.77 11.71 -0.21
CA LEU A 87 11.17 11.95 1.10
C LEU A 87 12.01 11.21 2.19
N THR A 88 13.25 11.68 2.42
CA THR A 88 14.31 11.05 3.24
C THR A 88 14.48 11.67 4.62
N GLY A 89 13.54 12.51 5.06
CA GLY A 89 13.47 12.95 6.46
C GLY A 89 12.67 11.97 7.31
N PRO A 90 12.77 12.00 8.65
CA PRO A 90 11.66 11.55 9.46
C PRO A 90 10.47 12.43 9.06
N VAL A 91 9.65 11.94 8.14
CA VAL A 91 8.22 12.23 8.24
C VAL A 91 7.97 11.90 9.70
N VAL A 92 7.54 12.89 10.50
CA VAL A 92 6.93 12.58 11.79
C VAL A 92 5.88 11.55 11.44
N ARG A 93 6.26 10.29 11.61
CA ARG A 93 5.38 9.18 11.67
C ARG A 93 4.67 9.51 12.96
N GLU A 94 3.60 10.28 12.83
CA GLU A 94 2.50 10.02 13.73
C GLU A 94 2.25 8.52 13.55
N GLU A 95 2.71 7.82 14.56
CA GLU A 95 2.66 6.40 14.85
C GLU A 95 1.19 5.95 14.92
N GLY A 96 0.44 6.16 13.83
CA GLY A 96 -1.02 6.19 13.90
C GLY A 96 -1.77 5.50 12.76
N ALA A 97 -1.35 5.61 11.49
CA ALA A 97 -2.32 5.33 10.42
C ALA A 97 -1.80 4.65 9.14
N SER A 98 -1.07 3.54 9.28
CA SER A 98 -1.19 2.49 8.25
C SER A 98 -1.25 1.09 8.85
N ARG A 99 -2.17 0.91 9.80
CA ARG A 99 -2.86 -0.37 9.99
C ARG A 99 -3.90 -0.59 8.89
N ARG A 100 -3.52 -0.42 7.61
CA ARG A 100 -4.35 -0.85 6.48
C ARG A 100 -4.18 -2.36 6.32
N GLY A 101 -4.92 -3.13 7.12
CA GLY A 101 -5.05 -4.56 6.87
C GLY A 101 -5.58 -5.43 8.00
N ARG A 102 -5.68 -4.98 9.25
CA ARG A 102 -6.48 -5.73 10.23
C ARG A 102 -7.93 -5.26 10.06
N ARG A 103 -8.72 -5.99 9.26
CA ARG A 103 -10.19 -5.98 9.47
C ARG A 103 -10.37 -6.23 10.97
N PRO A 104 -10.97 -5.34 11.77
CA PRO A 104 -11.46 -5.74 13.07
C PRO A 104 -12.50 -6.82 12.76
N LYS A 105 -12.12 -8.09 12.97
CA LYS A 105 -13.08 -9.19 13.01
C LYS A 105 -13.92 -8.86 14.23
N SER A 106 -15.09 -8.30 13.98
CA SER A 106 -16.08 -7.97 15.00
C SER A 106 -16.18 -9.15 15.97
N GLU A 107 -15.72 -8.97 17.21
CA GLU A 107 -16.03 -9.88 18.31
C GLU A 107 -17.55 -10.00 18.55
N ILE A 108 -18.33 -9.12 17.94
CA ILE A 108 -19.80 -9.11 17.98
C ILE A 108 -20.39 -10.37 17.33
N ALA A 109 -19.69 -11.04 16.40
CA ALA A 109 -20.19 -12.29 15.82
C ALA A 109 -20.01 -13.52 16.73
N LYS A 110 -19.18 -13.45 17.78
CA LYS A 110 -18.96 -14.59 18.70
C LYS A 110 -19.85 -14.55 19.94
N ALA A 111 -20.47 -13.40 20.24
CA ALA A 111 -21.45 -13.30 21.33
C ALA A 111 -22.86 -13.76 20.91
N ALA A 112 -23.25 -13.60 19.64
CA ALA A 112 -24.57 -14.01 19.16
C ALA A 112 -24.73 -15.54 19.03
N ALA A 113 -23.63 -16.28 18.78
CA ALA A 113 -23.68 -17.74 18.66
C ALA A 113 -23.70 -18.47 20.03
N ALA A 114 -23.31 -17.81 21.12
CA ALA A 114 -23.34 -18.40 22.47
C ALA A 114 -24.72 -18.29 23.13
N ALA A 115 -25.56 -17.31 22.74
CA ALA A 115 -26.90 -17.14 23.29
C ALA A 115 -27.96 -18.07 22.68
N ALA A 116 -27.72 -18.62 21.48
CA ALA A 116 -28.66 -19.53 20.82
C ALA A 116 -28.57 -21.00 21.32
N ALA A 117 -27.57 -21.35 22.12
CA ALA A 117 -27.36 -22.72 22.62
C ALA A 117 -28.00 -22.99 24.00
N VAL A 118 -28.52 -21.96 24.69
CA VAL A 118 -29.09 -22.08 26.05
C VAL A 118 -30.61 -22.06 26.12
N ALA A 119 -31.31 -21.89 25.00
CA ALA A 119 -32.79 -21.83 24.97
C ALA A 119 -33.48 -23.17 24.64
N SER A 120 -32.72 -24.23 24.37
CA SER A 120 -33.26 -25.55 24.03
C SER A 120 -32.90 -26.59 25.09
N THR A 121 -33.23 -26.30 26.34
CA THR A 121 -33.31 -27.30 27.41
C THR A 121 -34.65 -27.14 28.10
N SER A 122 -35.61 -27.94 27.62
CA SER A 122 -36.60 -28.65 28.44
C SER A 122 -36.93 -28.03 29.80
N GLY A 123 -38.09 -27.38 29.89
CA GLY A 123 -38.57 -26.81 31.14
C GLY A 123 -40.05 -26.43 31.09
N ILE A 124 -40.92 -27.44 31.17
CA ILE A 124 -42.13 -27.48 32.02
C ILE A 124 -43.06 -26.25 31.95
N ASN A 125 -44.23 -26.42 31.31
CA ASN A 125 -45.37 -25.50 31.46
C ASN A 125 -46.17 -25.85 32.74
N PRO A 126 -46.34 -24.92 33.70
CA PRO A 126 -47.47 -24.94 34.61
C PRO A 126 -48.40 -23.73 34.36
N LEU A 127 -49.55 -24.04 33.78
CA LEU A 127 -50.89 -23.55 34.15
C LEU A 127 -50.94 -22.26 35.00
N LEU A 128 -51.40 -21.13 34.42
CA LEU A 128 -52.12 -20.08 35.13
C LEU A 128 -52.96 -19.20 34.18
N MET A 129 -54.26 -19.14 34.50
CA MET A 129 -55.32 -18.19 34.06
C MET A 129 -55.87 -18.31 32.64
#